data_AF-A0A1T5GUI6-F1
#
_entry.id   AF-A0A1T5GUI6-F1
#
_cell.length_a   1.000
_cell.length_b   1.000
_cell.length_c   1.000
_cell.angle_alpha   90.00
_cell.angle_beta   90.00
_cell.angle_gamma   90.00
#
_symmetry.space_group_name_H-M   'P 1'
#
loop_
_entity.id
_entity.type
_entity.pdbx_description
1 polymer ?
#
loop_
_entity_poly.entity_id
_entity_poly.type
_entity_poly.pdbx_seq_one_letter_code
_entity_poly.pdbx_strand_id
1 'polypeptide(L)'
;MIPDAHDPSKKHYPTMLTTDLSLRFDPEYEKISRRFWENPLEFADAFAKAWFKLTHRDMGPRDRYIGPEVPNETLFGRIQYRQLIIN
;
A
#
# COMPACT_ATOMS: atom_id res chain seq x y z
N MET A 1 1.12 -5.03 -23.29
CA MET A 1 2.44 -4.44 -23.63
C MET A 1 2.54 -3.08 -22.97
N ILE A 2 3.66 -2.80 -22.31
CA ILE A 2 3.90 -1.54 -21.58
C ILE A 2 4.54 -0.53 -22.53
N PRO A 3 4.10 0.75 -22.56
CA PRO A 3 4.74 1.77 -23.39
C PRO A 3 6.18 2.02 -22.92
N ASP A 4 7.07 2.35 -23.87
CA ASP A 4 8.40 2.83 -23.51
C ASP A 4 8.31 4.22 -22.84
N ALA A 5 9.23 4.48 -21.91
CA ALA A 5 9.23 5.72 -21.13
C ALA A 5 9.60 6.98 -21.94
N HIS A 6 10.31 6.82 -23.06
CA HIS A 6 10.85 7.94 -23.85
C HIS A 6 10.45 7.88 -25.33
N ASP A 7 10.19 6.68 -25.87
CA ASP A 7 9.88 6.47 -27.29
C ASP A 7 8.43 5.96 -27.48
N PRO A 8 7.50 6.81 -27.95
CA PRO A 8 6.09 6.43 -28.07
C PRO A 8 5.83 5.32 -29.09
N SER A 9 6.80 5.00 -29.96
CA SER A 9 6.68 3.91 -30.95
C SER A 9 7.08 2.54 -30.38
N LYS A 10 7.77 2.50 -29.23
CA LYS A 10 8.29 1.27 -28.62
C LYS A 10 7.39 0.73 -27.52
N LYS A 11 7.43 -0.58 -27.35
CA LYS A 11 6.66 -1.32 -26.35
C LYS A 11 7.49 -2.46 -25.77
N HIS A 12 7.25 -2.74 -24.49
CA HIS A 12 7.97 -3.75 -23.71
C HIS A 12 7.04 -4.84 -23.17
N TYR A 13 7.63 -6.00 -22.91
CA TYR A 13 6.99 -7.06 -22.14
C TYR A 13 6.94 -6.68 -20.65
N PRO A 14 5.91 -7.10 -19.90
CA PRO A 14 5.88 -6.92 -18.45
C PRO A 14 7.05 -7.65 -17.79
N THR A 15 7.73 -6.98 -16.87
CA THR A 15 8.80 -7.52 -16.04
C THR A 15 8.42 -7.36 -14.57
N MET A 16 8.92 -8.24 -13.71
CA MET A 16 8.69 -8.22 -12.27
C MET A 16 9.99 -8.49 -11.52
N LEU A 17 10.17 -7.88 -10.34
CA LEU A 17 11.28 -8.18 -9.45
C LEU A 17 10.97 -9.44 -8.61
N THR A 18 12.01 -10.04 -8.05
CA THR A 18 11.87 -11.17 -7.11
C THR A 18 10.99 -10.80 -5.90
N THR A 19 11.09 -9.55 -5.43
CA THR A 19 10.24 -9.04 -4.35
C THR A 19 8.77 -8.93 -4.75
N ASP A 20 8.47 -8.60 -6.00
CA ASP A 20 7.08 -8.54 -6.48
C ASP A 20 6.49 -9.96 -6.58
N LEU A 21 7.27 -10.91 -7.06
CA LEU A 21 6.88 -12.32 -7.14
C LEU A 21 6.66 -12.93 -5.76
N SER A 22 7.38 -12.46 -4.73
CA SER A 22 7.18 -12.92 -3.35
C SER A 22 5.74 -12.69 -2.86
N LEU A 23 5.08 -11.61 -3.31
CA LEU A 23 3.69 -11.29 -2.94
C LEU A 23 2.67 -12.26 -3.55
N ARG A 24 3.07 -13.06 -4.54
CA ARG A 24 2.22 -14.05 -5.20
C ARG A 24 2.51 -15.49 -4.75
N PHE A 25 3.76 -15.81 -4.46
CA PHE A 25 4.17 -17.20 -4.17
C PHE A 25 4.26 -17.52 -2.69
N ASP A 26 4.47 -16.52 -1.82
CA ASP A 26 4.37 -16.74 -0.38
C ASP A 26 2.90 -16.97 0.01
N PRO A 27 2.57 -18.05 0.74
CA PRO A 27 1.18 -18.43 1.03
C PRO A 27 0.44 -17.44 1.93
N GLU A 28 1.15 -16.61 2.71
CA GLU A 28 0.52 -15.60 3.56
C GLU A 28 0.30 -14.29 2.79
N TYR A 29 1.28 -13.87 1.97
CA TYR A 29 1.09 -12.69 1.12
C TYR A 29 0.13 -12.94 -0.04
N GLU A 30 0.06 -14.16 -0.58
CA GLU A 30 -0.82 -14.50 -1.70
C GLU A 30 -2.30 -14.24 -1.37
N LYS A 31 -2.74 -14.59 -0.16
CA LYS A 31 -4.11 -14.35 0.32
C LYS A 31 -4.44 -12.86 0.34
N ILE A 32 -3.50 -12.04 0.83
CA ILE A 32 -3.63 -10.58 0.89
C ILE A 32 -3.65 -10.00 -0.53
N SER A 33 -2.72 -10.41 -1.39
CA SER A 33 -2.64 -9.96 -2.79
C SER A 33 -3.89 -10.33 -3.59
N ARG A 34 -4.43 -11.54 -3.40
CA ARG A 34 -5.66 -12.00 -4.05
C ARG A 34 -6.86 -11.19 -3.60
N ARG A 35 -7.00 -10.93 -2.30
CA ARG A 35 -8.06 -10.06 -1.77
C ARG A 35 -8.01 -8.65 -2.37
N PHE A 36 -6.81 -8.06 -2.46
CA PHE A 36 -6.64 -6.73 -3.06
C PHE A 36 -6.87 -6.70 -4.57
N TRP A 37 -6.57 -7.81 -5.27
CA TRP A 37 -6.91 -7.96 -6.67
C TRP A 37 -8.43 -8.05 -6.89
N GLU A 38 -9.14 -8.77 -6.03
CA GLU A 38 -10.60 -8.91 -6.08
C GLU A 38 -11.34 -7.65 -5.57
N ASN A 39 -10.72 -6.88 -4.66
CA ASN A 39 -11.31 -5.70 -4.01
C ASN A 39 -10.40 -4.46 -4.13
N PRO A 40 -10.36 -3.79 -5.29
CA PRO A 40 -9.44 -2.67 -5.52
C PRO A 40 -9.65 -1.46 -4.60
N LEU A 41 -10.87 -1.25 -4.11
CA LEU A 41 -11.17 -0.16 -3.18
C LEU A 41 -10.58 -0.42 -1.79
N GLU A 42 -10.57 -1.67 -1.33
CA GLU A 42 -9.91 -2.03 -0.07
C GLU A 42 -8.39 -1.86 -0.17
N PHE A 43 -7.82 -2.19 -1.33
CA PHE A 43 -6.40 -1.93 -1.59
C PHE A 43 -6.08 -0.43 -1.53
N ALA A 44 -6.90 0.41 -2.17
CA ALA A 44 -6.69 1.86 -2.17
C ALA A 44 -6.73 2.44 -0.74
N ASP A 45 -7.71 2.04 0.08
CA ASP A 45 -7.83 2.48 1.47
C ASP A 45 -6.66 1.98 2.33
N ALA A 46 -6.31 0.69 2.21
CA ALA A 46 -5.20 0.10 2.96
C ALA A 46 -3.86 0.74 2.60
N PHE A 47 -3.61 0.99 1.31
CA PHE A 47 -2.41 1.65 0.84
C PHE A 47 -2.32 3.10 1.33
N ALA A 48 -3.41 3.88 1.26
CA ALA A 48 -3.44 5.26 1.75
C ALA A 48 -3.12 5.33 3.25
N LYS A 49 -3.73 4.46 4.07
CA LYS A 49 -3.46 4.37 5.52
C LYS A 49 -2.02 3.94 5.81
N ALA A 50 -1.50 2.97 5.07
CA ALA A 50 -0.12 2.49 5.21
C ALA A 50 0.90 3.59 4.82
N TRP A 51 0.63 4.34 3.76
CA TRP A 51 1.49 5.44 3.30
C TRP A 51 1.52 6.62 4.29
N PHE A 52 0.35 7.04 4.79
CA PHE A 52 0.28 8.07 5.83
C PHE A 52 1.08 7.64 7.07
N LYS A 53 0.87 6.40 7.52
CA LYS A 53 1.62 5.85 8.65
C LYS A 53 3.13 5.81 8.37
N LEU A 54 3.56 5.39 7.17
CA LEU A 54 4.97 5.32 6.82
C LEU A 54 5.65 6.69 6.93
N THR A 55 4.97 7.74 6.49
CA THR A 55 5.50 9.12 6.43
C THR A 55 5.36 9.90 7.74
N HIS A 56 4.55 9.43 8.70
CA HIS A 56 4.29 10.12 9.97
C HIS A 56 4.64 9.30 11.22
N ARG A 57 5.15 8.06 11.07
CA ARG A 57 5.43 7.13 12.18
C ARG A 57 6.43 7.64 13.21
N ASP A 58 7.29 8.58 12.84
CA ASP A 58 8.36 9.15 13.66
C ASP A 58 8.07 10.59 14.14
N MET A 59 6.92 11.17 13.76
CA MET A 59 6.52 12.52 14.18
C MET A 59 6.11 12.62 15.66
N GLY A 60 5.85 11.50 16.32
CA GLY A 60 5.41 11.45 17.71
C GLY A 60 3.90 11.66 17.86
N PRO A 61 3.43 12.21 19.00
CA PRO A 61 1.99 12.35 19.27
C PRO A 61 1.30 13.28 18.27
N ARG A 62 0.01 13.02 18.04
CA ARG A 62 -0.83 13.75 17.09
C ARG A 62 -0.88 15.26 17.36
N ASP A 63 -0.69 15.70 18.60
CA ASP A 63 -0.65 17.12 18.98
C ASP A 63 0.46 17.91 18.26
N ARG A 64 1.46 17.21 17.68
CA ARG A 64 2.53 17.81 16.88
C ARG A 64 2.15 18.01 15.40
N TYR A 65 0.97 17.54 14.98
CA TYR A 65 0.55 17.58 13.59
C TYR A 65 -0.13 18.92 13.34
N ILE A 66 0.38 19.70 12.40
CA ILE A 66 -0.07 21.07 12.12
C ILE A 66 -0.43 21.18 10.65
N GLY A 67 -1.59 21.75 10.35
CA GLY A 67 -2.04 22.01 8.99
C GLY A 67 -3.52 21.65 8.75
N PRO A 68 -4.13 22.13 7.66
CA PRO A 68 -5.54 21.91 7.37
C PRO A 68 -5.86 20.48 6.89
N GLU A 69 -4.85 19.70 6.49
CA GLU A 69 -5.01 18.34 5.95
C GLU A 69 -4.78 17.23 6.98
N VAL A 70 -4.60 17.59 8.26
CA VAL A 70 -4.43 16.60 9.33
C VAL A 70 -5.73 15.78 9.43
N PRO A 71 -5.70 14.45 9.16
CA PRO A 71 -6.92 13.64 9.11
C PRO A 71 -7.62 13.64 10.46
N ASN A 72 -8.93 13.83 10.54
CA ASN A 72 -9.66 13.84 11.83
C ASN A 72 -9.67 12.48 12.55
N GLU A 73 -9.51 11.39 11.81
CA GLU A 73 -9.44 10.04 12.37
C GLU A 73 -8.11 9.80 13.09
N THR A 74 -8.17 9.22 14.30
CA THR A 74 -6.98 8.75 15.00
C THR A 74 -6.58 7.39 14.44
N LEU A 75 -5.55 7.38 13.59
CA LEU A 75 -4.98 6.14 13.05
C LEU A 75 -4.26 5.39 14.17
N PHE A 76 -4.76 4.20 14.53
CA PHE A 76 -4.25 3.41 15.65
C PHE A 76 -2.83 2.88 15.43
N GLY A 77 -2.10 2.58 16.52
CA GLY A 77 -0.74 2.01 16.46
C GLY A 77 -0.68 0.56 15.93
N ARG A 78 0.51 -0.04 15.98
CA ARG A 78 0.89 -1.37 15.42
C ARG A 78 -0.07 -2.53 15.76
N ILE A 79 -0.86 -2.43 16.83
CA ILE A 79 -1.66 -3.54 17.40
C ILE A 79 -2.99 -3.74 16.67
N GLN A 80 -3.61 -2.69 16.11
CA GLN A 80 -4.98 -2.78 15.55
C GLN A 80 -5.01 -3.13 14.04
N TYR A 81 -4.00 -2.71 13.27
CA TYR A 81 -3.92 -3.00 11.82
C TYR A 81 -3.79 -4.49 11.47
N ARG A 82 -3.23 -5.31 12.38
CA ARG A 82 -3.10 -6.76 12.17
C ARG A 82 -4.47 -7.43 12.03
N GLN A 83 -5.50 -6.86 12.65
CA GLN A 83 -6.86 -7.40 12.59
C GLN A 83 -7.60 -6.99 11.31
N LEU A 84 -7.26 -5.86 10.69
CA LEU A 84 -7.96 -5.30 9.53
C LEU A 84 -7.49 -5.89 8.18
N ILE A 85 -6.23 -6.32 8.11
CA ILE A 85 -5.62 -6.81 6.85
C ILE A 85 -5.68 -8.34 6.75
N ILE A 86 -5.72 -9.05 7.89
CA ILE A 86 -5.59 -10.52 7.93
C ILE A 86 -6.96 -11.23 8.06
N ASN A 87 -8.03 -10.54 8.46
CA ASN A 87 -9.40 -11.11 8.50
C ASN A 87 -10.27 -10.59 7.38
#